data_AF-A0AAC9BYV8-F1
#
_entry.id   AF-A0AAC9BYV8-F1
#
_cell.length_a   1.000
_cell.length_b   1.000
_cell.length_c   1.000
_cell.angle_alpha   90.00
_cell.angle_beta   90.00
_cell.angle_gamma   90.00
#
_symmetry.space_group_name_H-M   'P 1'
#
loop_
_entity.id
_entity.type
_entity.pdbx_description
1 polymer ?
#
loop_
_entity_poly.entity_id
_entity_poly.type
_entity_poly.pdbx_seq_one_letter_code
_entity_poly.pdbx_strand_id
1 'polypeptide(L)'
;MSQSLIAALQNPALYPHPVEGFQVIETHISWVILTGPFAYKVKKPVNFGFLDFTGLESRAHFCAEELRLNQRLTDDLYLDVLPVTGSVEAPQLGGDGPVIEYVLKMRQFPQAGLLSTLQANGELTTQHIDEMAEQIAHFHLSAPKVPAEHEAGTPDAVMAPVSQNFDQILPFLSDKNDLLQLEALKAWAESSFERLKPLFAQRKTEGFTRECHGDIHLGNATVIDGKVVIFDCIEFNEPFRFTDVWADTGFLAMDLEDRGLKSLARRFISQYLELTGDYQGLEVLNFYKAYRALVRAKVALFSMPADATPVQRATTLRQYRNYANLAESYSTIPSRFMAITHGVSAVGKSHVAMRLVEALGAIRLRSDVERKRLFGEQTVANDVQAGIYSADASAATYARLHTIADVILHAGFPVVIDATYLKREQRDDAAKVAEATGTPFLILDCNAPQAVIESWLAMRQADKKDPSDATLAVIEAQQANREALTPEEILRSKRVQTNESGTLDTVVAQIRQRLPGL
;
A
#
# COMPACT_ATOMS: atom_id res chain seq x y z
N MET A 1 4.17 38.62 9.33
CA MET A 1 5.26 38.68 8.33
C MET A 1 4.94 37.86 7.10
N SER A 2 4.48 36.63 7.25
CA SER A 2 4.42 35.67 6.14
C SER A 2 3.45 36.04 5.01
N GLN A 3 2.23 36.50 5.29
CA GLN A 3 1.27 36.86 4.23
C GLN A 3 1.75 38.00 3.34
N SER A 4 2.39 39.03 3.91
CA SER A 4 2.99 40.13 3.14
C SER A 4 4.11 39.65 2.23
N LEU A 5 4.96 38.74 2.72
CA LEU A 5 6.01 38.13 1.91
C LEU A 5 5.43 37.29 0.76
N ILE A 6 4.43 36.45 1.04
CA ILE A 6 3.76 35.65 -0.01
C ILE A 6 3.08 36.56 -1.06
N ALA A 7 2.50 37.69 -0.65
CA ALA A 7 1.97 38.68 -1.58
C ALA A 7 3.07 39.31 -2.44
N ALA A 8 4.22 39.69 -1.85
CA ALA A 8 5.34 40.27 -2.57
C ALA A 8 6.04 39.28 -3.53
N LEU A 9 6.07 37.99 -3.17
CA LEU A 9 6.58 36.93 -4.04
C LEU A 9 5.72 36.70 -5.29
N GLN A 10 4.48 37.19 -5.35
CA GLN A 10 3.64 37.15 -6.55
C GLN A 10 4.00 38.27 -7.55
N ASN A 11 5.29 38.38 -7.88
CA ASN A 11 5.84 39.30 -8.85
C ASN A 11 6.66 38.53 -9.91
N PRO A 12 6.27 38.53 -11.20
CA PRO A 12 6.96 37.77 -12.25
C PRO A 12 8.44 38.11 -12.39
N ALA A 13 8.85 39.34 -12.07
CA ALA A 13 10.23 39.79 -12.20
C ALA A 13 11.22 39.10 -11.22
N LEU A 14 10.71 38.40 -10.20
CA LEU A 14 11.54 37.68 -9.22
C LEU A 14 12.01 36.32 -9.70
N TYR A 15 11.44 35.80 -10.79
CA TYR A 15 11.65 34.42 -11.22
C TYR A 15 12.53 34.36 -12.48
N PRO A 16 13.51 33.42 -12.55
CA PRO A 16 14.41 33.29 -13.70
C PRO A 16 13.78 32.56 -14.89
N HIS A 17 12.45 32.47 -14.94
CA HIS A 17 11.67 31.79 -15.97
C HIS A 17 10.37 32.57 -16.23
N PRO A 18 9.73 32.36 -17.40
CA PRO A 18 8.40 32.91 -17.65
C PRO A 18 7.40 32.47 -16.56
N VAL A 19 6.61 33.42 -16.06
CA VAL A 19 5.49 33.15 -15.14
C VAL A 19 4.19 33.27 -15.92
N GLU A 20 3.41 32.19 -15.95
CA GLU A 20 2.13 32.13 -16.69
C GLU A 20 0.97 32.73 -15.88
N GLY A 21 1.09 32.71 -14.55
CA GLY A 21 0.13 33.23 -13.59
C GLY A 21 0.51 32.79 -12.18
N PHE A 22 -0.14 33.39 -11.17
CA PHE A 22 0.04 33.00 -9.78
C PHE A 22 -1.21 32.32 -9.23
N GLN A 23 -0.99 31.20 -8.54
CA GLN A 23 -1.97 30.60 -7.64
C GLN A 23 -1.25 30.24 -6.35
N VAL A 24 -1.84 30.59 -5.21
CA VAL A 24 -1.31 30.22 -3.89
C VAL A 24 -2.18 29.11 -3.32
N ILE A 25 -1.56 27.95 -3.07
CA ILE A 25 -2.17 26.87 -2.31
C ILE A 25 -1.68 26.98 -0.87
N GLU A 26 -2.61 27.02 0.07
CA GLU A 26 -2.30 27.10 1.49
C GLU A 26 -2.62 25.78 2.19
N THR A 27 -1.64 25.24 2.92
CA THR A 27 -1.79 24.06 3.78
C THR A 27 -1.70 24.47 5.25
N HIS A 28 -1.80 23.53 6.19
CA HIS A 28 -1.64 23.81 7.62
C HIS A 28 -0.24 24.33 7.98
N ILE A 29 0.80 23.94 7.22
CA ILE A 29 2.21 24.19 7.56
C ILE A 29 3.00 24.89 6.45
N SER A 30 2.41 25.16 5.28
CA SER A 30 3.11 25.81 4.16
C SER A 30 2.18 26.62 3.25
N TRP A 31 2.77 27.52 2.47
CA TRP A 31 2.20 28.11 1.25
C TRP A 31 2.95 27.57 0.04
N VAL A 32 2.25 27.26 -1.05
CA VAL A 32 2.84 26.84 -2.32
C VAL A 32 2.42 27.84 -3.39
N ILE A 33 3.39 28.55 -3.95
CA ILE A 33 3.17 29.53 -5.02
C ILE A 33 3.41 28.84 -6.36
N LEU A 34 2.35 28.66 -7.13
CA LEU A 34 2.38 28.13 -8.49
C LEU A 34 2.71 29.26 -9.47
N THR A 35 3.59 29.01 -10.43
CA THR A 35 4.09 30.02 -11.37
C THR A 35 3.96 29.61 -12.85
N GLY A 36 3.44 28.42 -13.13
CA GLY A 36 3.37 27.82 -14.47
C GLY A 36 4.29 26.58 -14.54
N PRO A 37 5.58 26.74 -14.84
CA PRO A 37 6.52 25.62 -14.92
C PRO A 37 7.05 25.13 -13.56
N PHE A 38 7.08 26.00 -12.55
CA PHE A 38 7.61 25.68 -11.22
C PHE A 38 6.64 26.08 -10.10
N ALA A 39 6.79 25.43 -8.96
CA ALA A 39 6.14 25.79 -7.71
C ALA A 39 7.20 26.09 -6.63
N TYR A 40 6.86 26.99 -5.72
CA TYR A 40 7.74 27.44 -4.65
C TYR A 40 7.02 27.28 -3.31
N LYS A 41 7.47 26.32 -2.49
CA LYS A 41 6.89 26.01 -1.17
C LYS A 41 7.63 26.78 -0.08
N VAL A 42 6.88 27.51 0.73
CA VAL A 42 7.35 28.30 1.88
C VAL A 42 6.74 27.74 3.15
N LYS A 43 7.56 27.38 4.13
CA LYS A 43 7.08 26.85 5.42
C LYS A 43 6.52 27.97 6.31
N LYS A 44 5.40 27.73 6.97
CA LYS A 44 4.79 28.67 7.91
C LYS A 44 5.58 28.72 9.22
N PRO A 45 5.73 29.90 9.86
CA PRO A 45 6.39 30.00 11.16
C PRO A 45 5.45 29.57 12.30
N VAL A 46 5.19 28.26 12.37
CA VAL A 46 4.23 27.65 13.32
C VAL A 46 4.92 26.60 14.19
N ASN A 47 4.35 26.32 15.36
CA ASN A 47 4.74 25.23 16.24
C ASN A 47 3.48 24.48 16.67
N PHE A 48 3.42 23.18 16.37
CA PHE A 48 2.30 22.30 16.73
C PHE A 48 2.71 21.21 17.73
N GLY A 49 3.87 21.34 18.38
CA GLY A 49 4.45 20.38 19.31
C GLY A 49 5.11 19.17 18.63
N PHE A 50 4.55 18.68 17.53
CA PHE A 50 5.16 17.64 16.70
C PHE A 50 6.03 18.18 15.55
N LEU A 51 6.00 19.50 15.33
CA LEU A 51 6.90 20.25 14.45
C LEU A 51 7.09 21.68 14.99
N ASP A 52 8.26 22.25 14.76
CA ASP A 52 8.58 23.65 15.06
C ASP A 52 9.31 24.32 13.89
N PHE A 53 8.60 25.21 13.20
CA PHE A 53 9.09 26.01 12.09
C PHE A 53 9.23 27.50 12.46
N THR A 54 9.15 27.85 13.74
CA THR A 54 9.19 29.26 14.19
C THR A 54 10.52 29.93 13.85
N GLY A 55 11.64 29.21 14.03
CA GLY A 55 12.99 29.65 13.67
C GLY A 55 13.27 29.59 12.16
N LEU A 56 13.99 30.59 11.64
CA LEU A 56 14.42 30.63 10.24
C LEU A 56 15.36 29.46 9.90
N GLU A 57 16.28 29.12 10.81
CA GLU A 57 17.19 27.97 10.64
C GLU A 57 16.42 26.65 10.55
N SER A 58 15.37 26.47 11.36
CA SER A 58 14.50 25.29 11.27
C SER A 58 13.82 25.21 9.91
N ARG A 59 13.31 26.32 9.37
CA ARG A 59 12.70 26.33 8.03
C ARG A 59 13.71 26.00 6.94
N ALA A 60 14.94 26.51 7.04
CA ALA A 60 16.03 26.15 6.13
C ALA A 60 16.31 24.64 6.16
N HIS A 61 16.50 24.10 7.37
CA HIS A 61 16.78 22.69 7.60
C HIS A 61 15.67 21.79 7.03
N PHE A 62 14.41 22.08 7.35
CA PHE A 62 13.30 21.24 6.89
C PHE A 62 12.99 21.42 5.40
N CYS A 63 13.29 22.56 4.78
CA CYS A 63 13.24 22.66 3.31
C CYS A 63 14.28 21.74 2.67
N ALA A 64 15.49 21.66 3.23
CA ALA A 64 16.54 20.75 2.74
C ALA A 64 16.19 19.28 3.00
N GLU A 65 15.59 18.95 4.15
CA GLU A 65 15.13 17.59 4.42
C GLU A 65 13.98 17.18 3.50
N GLU A 66 13.03 18.07 3.21
CA GLU A 66 11.96 17.78 2.25
C GLU A 66 12.52 17.51 0.85
N LEU A 67 13.49 18.30 0.40
CA LEU A 67 14.21 18.06 -0.86
C LEU A 67 14.88 16.67 -0.85
N ARG A 68 15.72 16.39 0.16
CA ARG A 68 16.48 15.13 0.30
C ARG A 68 15.55 13.92 0.31
N LEU A 69 14.48 13.98 1.09
CA LEU A 69 13.60 12.84 1.33
C LEU A 69 12.73 12.51 0.11
N ASN A 70 12.24 13.54 -0.60
CA ASN A 70 11.36 13.34 -1.74
C ASN A 70 12.11 12.98 -3.03
N GLN A 71 13.39 13.32 -3.16
CA GLN A 71 14.22 12.84 -4.28
C GLN A 71 14.38 11.31 -4.33
N ARG A 72 14.04 10.60 -3.25
CA ARG A 72 14.08 9.12 -3.20
C ARG A 72 12.94 8.44 -3.98
N LEU A 73 11.85 9.17 -4.22
CA LEU A 73 10.60 8.65 -4.82
C LEU A 73 10.12 9.50 -6.01
N THR A 74 10.90 10.50 -6.41
CA THR A 74 10.53 11.43 -7.48
C THR A 74 11.70 11.66 -8.42
N ASP A 75 11.40 11.72 -9.72
CA ASP A 75 12.37 12.05 -10.77
C ASP A 75 12.24 13.54 -11.11
N ASP A 76 13.23 14.35 -10.72
CA ASP A 76 13.33 15.79 -11.01
C ASP A 76 12.12 16.62 -10.54
N LEU A 77 11.28 16.14 -9.61
CA LEU A 77 10.17 16.94 -9.08
C LEU A 77 10.68 17.99 -8.09
N TYR A 78 11.52 17.59 -7.14
CA TYR A 78 12.11 18.48 -6.13
C TYR A 78 13.50 18.92 -6.56
N LEU A 79 13.70 20.23 -6.72
CA LEU A 79 14.83 20.77 -7.49
C LEU A 79 15.90 21.42 -6.62
N ASP A 80 15.50 22.36 -5.75
CA ASP A 80 16.47 23.18 -5.01
C ASP A 80 15.84 23.86 -3.79
N VAL A 81 16.66 24.29 -2.83
CA VAL A 81 16.25 25.18 -1.73
C VAL A 81 16.93 26.53 -1.93
N LEU A 82 16.12 27.57 -2.17
CA LEU A 82 16.62 28.92 -2.45
C LEU A 82 16.45 29.83 -1.23
N PRO A 83 17.47 30.62 -0.87
CA PRO A 83 17.29 31.70 0.08
C PRO A 83 16.42 32.81 -0.52
N VAL A 84 15.65 33.47 0.32
CA VAL A 84 14.98 34.74 0.04
C VAL A 84 15.72 35.83 0.78
N THR A 85 16.28 36.79 0.06
CA THR A 85 16.98 37.96 0.64
C THR A 85 16.21 39.25 0.34
N GLY A 86 16.77 40.40 0.72
CA GLY A 86 16.13 41.70 0.55
C GLY A 86 15.19 42.05 1.72
N SER A 87 14.08 42.73 1.43
CA SER A 87 13.05 43.04 2.43
C SER A 87 11.76 42.28 2.14
N VAL A 88 10.81 42.28 3.07
CA VAL A 88 9.49 41.64 2.89
C VAL A 88 8.72 42.26 1.72
N GLU A 89 8.90 43.57 1.48
CA GLU A 89 8.24 44.33 0.42
C GLU A 89 8.95 44.21 -0.94
N ALA A 90 10.25 43.92 -0.93
CA ALA A 90 11.09 43.76 -2.11
C ALA A 90 12.01 42.52 -1.97
N PRO A 91 11.43 41.31 -1.95
CA PRO A 91 12.20 40.09 -1.78
C PRO A 91 13.00 39.77 -3.04
N GLN A 92 14.09 39.02 -2.89
CA GLN A 92 14.89 38.49 -4.00
C GLN A 92 15.06 36.98 -3.82
N LEU A 93 14.72 36.20 -4.85
CA LEU A 93 14.91 34.75 -4.85
C LEU A 93 16.35 34.41 -5.26
N GLY A 94 17.06 33.66 -4.42
CA GLY A 94 18.46 33.30 -4.66
C GLY A 94 19.41 34.51 -4.66
N GLY A 95 19.00 35.63 -4.05
CA GLY A 95 19.82 36.85 -4.00
C GLY A 95 20.94 36.77 -2.97
N ASP A 96 21.88 37.71 -3.07
CA ASP A 96 22.94 37.91 -2.09
C ASP A 96 22.43 38.70 -0.87
N GLY A 97 23.08 38.52 0.29
CA GLY A 97 22.79 39.29 1.51
C GLY A 97 22.05 38.51 2.61
N PRO A 98 21.54 39.21 3.65
CA PRO A 98 20.86 38.56 4.77
C PRO A 98 19.59 37.83 4.31
N VAL A 99 19.47 36.56 4.71
CA VAL A 99 18.31 35.73 4.40
C VAL A 99 17.16 36.09 5.34
N ILE A 100 15.98 36.30 4.76
CA ILE A 100 14.74 36.57 5.49
C ILE A 100 13.78 35.37 5.47
N GLU A 101 13.91 34.47 4.48
CA GLU A 101 13.13 33.22 4.37
C GLU A 101 13.82 32.20 3.44
N TYR A 102 13.35 30.95 3.42
CA TYR A 102 13.74 29.93 2.43
C TYR A 102 12.53 29.43 1.64
N VAL A 103 12.74 29.10 0.37
CA VAL A 103 11.74 28.44 -0.48
C VAL A 103 12.27 27.13 -1.03
N LEU A 104 11.44 26.10 -1.05
CA LEU A 104 11.69 24.86 -1.78
C LEU A 104 11.13 24.99 -3.19
N LYS A 105 12.01 24.92 -4.19
CA LYS A 105 11.67 24.97 -5.62
C LYS A 105 11.39 23.56 -6.13
N MET A 106 10.26 23.39 -6.81
CA MET A 106 9.84 22.13 -7.41
C MET A 106 9.24 22.35 -8.80
N ARG A 107 9.21 21.32 -9.65
CA ARG A 107 8.41 21.34 -10.88
C ARG A 107 6.93 21.43 -10.50
N GLN A 108 6.20 22.32 -11.17
CA GLN A 108 4.75 22.36 -11.02
C GLN A 108 4.14 21.23 -11.87
N PHE A 109 3.13 20.55 -11.33
CA PHE A 109 2.35 19.55 -12.05
C PHE A 109 0.85 19.87 -12.02
N PRO A 110 0.08 19.42 -13.03
CA PRO A 110 -1.37 19.65 -13.06
C PRO A 110 -2.08 18.99 -11.88
N GLN A 111 -2.89 19.75 -11.14
CA GLN A 111 -3.64 19.22 -10.00
C GLN A 111 -4.69 18.17 -10.41
N ALA A 112 -5.11 18.17 -11.67
CA ALA A 112 -5.96 17.12 -12.24
C ALA A 112 -5.27 15.73 -12.25
N GLY A 113 -3.94 15.68 -12.19
CA GLY A 113 -3.16 14.45 -12.15
C GLY A 113 -3.05 13.81 -10.75
N LEU A 114 -3.47 14.51 -9.68
CA LEU A 114 -3.48 13.93 -8.33
C LEU A 114 -4.34 12.66 -8.32
N LEU A 115 -3.84 11.58 -7.73
CA LEU A 115 -4.55 10.29 -7.72
C LEU A 115 -5.86 10.39 -6.93
N SER A 116 -5.94 11.28 -5.93
CA SER A 116 -7.18 11.63 -5.23
C SER A 116 -8.20 12.33 -6.14
N THR A 117 -7.76 13.16 -7.08
CA THR A 117 -8.63 13.80 -8.09
C THR A 117 -9.06 12.78 -9.15
N LEU A 118 -8.15 11.96 -9.66
CA LEU A 118 -8.49 10.85 -10.57
C LEU A 118 -9.52 9.91 -9.92
N GLN A 119 -9.35 9.60 -8.63
CA GLN A 119 -10.33 8.81 -7.88
C GLN A 119 -11.70 9.49 -7.82
N ALA A 120 -11.76 10.78 -7.51
CA ALA A 120 -13.00 11.53 -7.45
C ALA A 120 -13.73 11.57 -8.82
N ASN A 121 -12.98 11.53 -9.91
CA ASN A 121 -13.50 11.50 -11.28
C ASN A 121 -13.82 10.08 -11.79
N GLY A 122 -13.48 9.02 -11.05
CA GLY A 122 -13.62 7.63 -11.52
C GLY A 122 -12.55 7.18 -12.52
N GLU A 123 -11.43 7.89 -12.58
CA GLU A 123 -10.30 7.69 -13.52
C GLU A 123 -9.12 6.93 -12.88
N LEU A 124 -9.19 6.61 -11.57
CA LEU A 124 -8.20 5.77 -10.91
C LEU A 124 -8.29 4.31 -11.41
N THR A 125 -7.20 3.80 -11.98
CA THR A 125 -7.15 2.47 -12.60
C THR A 125 -6.36 1.47 -11.76
N THR A 126 -6.49 0.17 -12.08
CA THR A 126 -5.64 -0.88 -11.51
C THR A 126 -4.16 -0.68 -11.84
N GLN A 127 -3.84 -0.11 -13.02
CA GLN A 127 -2.47 0.14 -13.42
C GLN A 127 -1.79 1.17 -12.51
N HIS A 128 -2.50 2.25 -12.14
CA HIS A 128 -1.95 3.22 -11.17
C HIS A 128 -1.60 2.54 -9.84
N ILE A 129 -2.45 1.63 -9.39
CA ILE A 129 -2.22 0.87 -8.15
C ILE A 129 -1.06 -0.09 -8.29
N ASP A 130 -0.90 -0.71 -9.46
CA ASP A 130 0.23 -1.59 -9.73
C ASP A 130 1.56 -0.84 -9.69
N GLU A 131 1.61 0.34 -10.32
CA GLU A 131 2.79 1.22 -10.30
C GLU A 131 3.12 1.69 -8.87
N MET A 132 2.10 2.03 -8.06
CA MET A 132 2.32 2.36 -6.64
C MET A 132 2.89 1.18 -5.86
N ALA A 133 2.37 -0.04 -6.05
CA ALA A 133 2.87 -1.23 -5.36
C ALA A 133 4.35 -1.48 -5.68
N GLU A 134 4.74 -1.36 -6.94
CA GLU A 134 6.11 -1.50 -7.41
C GLU A 134 7.05 -0.46 -6.80
N GLN A 135 6.67 0.82 -6.85
CA GLN A 135 7.48 1.91 -6.28
C GLN A 135 7.63 1.77 -4.76
N ILE A 136 6.54 1.49 -4.05
CA ILE A 136 6.54 1.35 -2.58
C ILE A 136 7.36 0.13 -2.16
N ALA A 137 7.19 -1.01 -2.83
CA ALA A 137 7.99 -2.20 -2.55
C ALA A 137 9.49 -1.97 -2.79
N HIS A 138 9.85 -1.36 -3.92
CA HIS A 138 11.25 -1.06 -4.23
C HIS A 138 11.85 -0.08 -3.21
N PHE A 139 11.12 0.98 -2.89
CA PHE A 139 11.51 1.94 -1.87
C PHE A 139 11.70 1.28 -0.51
N HIS A 140 10.73 0.51 -0.02
CA HIS A 140 10.84 -0.17 1.27
C HIS A 140 12.00 -1.19 1.32
N LEU A 141 12.29 -1.90 0.22
CA LEU A 141 13.42 -2.83 0.17
C LEU A 141 14.78 -2.12 0.23
N SER A 142 14.88 -0.93 -0.36
CA SER A 142 16.13 -0.16 -0.48
C SER A 142 16.32 0.94 0.59
N ALA A 143 15.25 1.40 1.23
CA ALA A 143 15.29 2.49 2.21
C ALA A 143 16.22 2.16 3.38
N PRO A 144 16.95 3.16 3.93
CA PRO A 144 17.85 2.96 5.06
C PRO A 144 17.14 2.27 6.22
N LYS A 145 17.76 1.21 6.76
CA LYS A 145 17.31 0.55 7.97
C LYS A 145 17.57 1.44 9.17
N VAL A 146 16.60 1.53 10.08
CA VAL A 146 16.80 2.20 11.36
C VAL A 146 17.71 1.29 12.22
N PRO A 147 18.79 1.83 12.82
CA PRO A 147 19.69 1.03 13.67
C PRO A 147 18.95 0.38 14.84
N ALA A 148 19.40 -0.81 15.28
CA ALA A 148 18.72 -1.58 16.32
C ALA A 148 18.67 -0.84 17.67
N GLU A 149 19.72 -0.07 17.97
CA GLU A 149 19.88 0.76 19.16
C GLU A 149 19.04 2.04 19.15
N HIS A 150 18.57 2.47 17.98
CA HIS A 150 17.73 3.66 17.87
C HIS A 150 16.36 3.41 18.51
N GLU A 151 15.76 4.38 19.21
CA GLU A 151 14.48 4.15 19.93
C GLU A 151 13.30 3.83 18.97
N ALA A 152 13.25 4.51 17.82
CA ALA A 152 12.21 4.31 16.82
C ALA A 152 12.06 2.83 16.41
N GLY A 153 10.81 2.42 16.21
CA GLY A 153 10.43 1.05 15.90
C GLY A 153 10.54 0.06 17.06
N THR A 154 10.93 0.47 18.28
CA THR A 154 10.65 -0.37 19.46
C THR A 154 9.13 -0.56 19.59
N PRO A 155 8.64 -1.67 20.17
CA PRO A 155 7.21 -1.86 20.37
C PRO A 155 6.56 -0.67 21.09
N ASP A 156 7.20 -0.14 22.14
CA ASP A 156 6.65 0.98 22.89
C ASP A 156 6.62 2.28 22.05
N ALA A 157 7.63 2.53 21.21
CA ALA A 157 7.62 3.64 20.25
C ALA A 157 6.54 3.48 19.16
N VAL A 158 6.19 2.25 18.78
CA VAL A 158 5.08 1.97 17.84
C VAL A 158 3.73 2.26 18.51
N MET A 159 3.56 1.90 19.80
CA MET A 159 2.30 2.11 20.52
C MET A 159 2.09 3.56 20.95
N ALA A 160 3.16 4.31 21.24
CA ALA A 160 3.06 5.70 21.70
C ALA A 160 2.14 6.60 20.83
N PRO A 161 2.31 6.71 19.50
CA PRO A 161 1.41 7.52 18.66
C PRO A 161 -0.01 6.95 18.55
N VAL A 162 -0.18 5.63 18.75
CA VAL A 162 -1.50 4.99 18.80
C VAL A 162 -2.27 5.45 20.04
N SER A 163 -1.65 5.38 21.21
CA SER A 163 -2.23 5.85 22.47
C SER A 163 -2.56 7.35 22.43
N GLN A 164 -1.65 8.16 21.88
CA GLN A 164 -1.86 9.61 21.74
C GLN A 164 -3.09 9.96 20.90
N ASN A 165 -3.45 9.16 19.90
CA ASN A 165 -4.66 9.42 19.11
C ASN A 165 -5.92 9.40 19.99
N PHE A 166 -6.03 8.43 20.91
CA PHE A 166 -7.18 8.33 21.79
C PHE A 166 -7.27 9.53 22.74
N ASP A 167 -6.14 9.91 23.36
CA ASP A 167 -6.08 11.05 24.27
C ASP A 167 -6.41 12.37 23.57
N GLN A 168 -6.01 12.51 22.31
CA GLN A 168 -6.23 13.72 21.51
C GLN A 168 -7.64 13.79 20.89
N ILE A 169 -8.29 12.66 20.65
CA ILE A 169 -9.66 12.59 20.11
C ILE A 169 -10.69 12.84 21.23
N LEU A 170 -10.46 12.27 22.42
CA LEU A 170 -11.42 12.27 23.53
C LEU A 170 -12.03 13.67 23.85
N PRO A 171 -11.26 14.78 23.88
CA PRO A 171 -11.80 16.11 24.19
C PRO A 171 -12.82 16.65 23.16
N PHE A 172 -12.87 16.07 21.96
CA PHE A 172 -13.79 16.51 20.89
C PHE A 172 -15.13 15.75 20.91
N LEU A 173 -15.26 14.71 21.72
CA LEU A 173 -16.43 13.85 21.74
C LEU A 173 -17.30 14.13 22.97
N SER A 174 -18.61 14.18 22.75
CA SER A 174 -19.62 14.31 23.82
C SER A 174 -20.79 13.34 23.67
N ASP A 175 -20.98 12.76 22.48
CA ASP A 175 -22.00 11.75 22.23
C ASP A 175 -21.61 10.42 22.89
N LYS A 176 -22.58 9.80 23.58
CA LYS A 176 -22.35 8.56 24.33
C LYS A 176 -21.88 7.41 23.43
N ASN A 177 -22.40 7.29 22.22
CA ASN A 177 -22.04 6.19 21.33
C ASN A 177 -20.62 6.38 20.78
N ASP A 178 -20.25 7.61 20.43
CA ASP A 178 -18.89 7.93 19.96
C ASP A 178 -17.85 7.63 21.06
N LEU A 179 -18.16 7.94 22.33
CA LEU A 179 -17.31 7.65 23.48
C LEU A 179 -17.15 6.14 23.71
N LEU A 180 -18.25 5.37 23.64
CA LEU A 180 -18.21 3.91 23.77
C LEU A 180 -17.41 3.25 22.65
N GLN A 181 -17.57 3.73 21.40
CA GLN A 181 -16.79 3.22 20.27
C GLN A 181 -15.30 3.52 20.43
N LEU A 182 -14.94 4.74 20.87
CA LEU A 182 -13.55 5.11 21.12
C LEU A 182 -12.91 4.25 22.22
N GLU A 183 -13.64 3.98 23.30
CA GLU A 183 -13.18 3.11 24.39
C GLU A 183 -12.98 1.66 23.91
N ALA A 184 -13.92 1.12 23.12
CA ALA A 184 -13.79 -0.22 22.54
C ALA A 184 -12.58 -0.32 21.58
N LEU A 185 -12.38 0.69 20.74
CA LEU A 185 -11.21 0.78 19.84
C LEU A 185 -9.90 0.85 20.64
N LYS A 186 -9.87 1.60 21.75
CA LYS A 186 -8.70 1.67 22.63
C LYS A 186 -8.38 0.30 23.25
N ALA A 187 -9.39 -0.37 23.81
CA ALA A 187 -9.21 -1.70 24.39
C ALA A 187 -8.76 -2.74 23.34
N TRP A 188 -9.28 -2.65 22.11
CA TRP A 188 -8.84 -3.50 21.01
C TRP A 188 -7.39 -3.20 20.60
N ALA A 189 -6.99 -1.93 20.53
CA ALA A 189 -5.62 -1.54 20.19
C ALA A 189 -4.62 -2.04 21.25
N GLU A 190 -4.92 -1.85 22.54
CA GLU A 190 -4.09 -2.31 23.65
C GLU A 190 -3.94 -3.84 23.67
N SER A 191 -5.05 -4.58 23.56
CA SER A 191 -5.00 -6.05 23.52
C SER A 191 -4.32 -6.61 22.28
N SER A 192 -4.51 -5.98 21.11
CA SER A 192 -3.82 -6.35 19.88
C SER A 192 -2.33 -6.07 19.98
N PHE A 193 -1.94 -4.94 20.58
CA PHE A 193 -0.55 -4.58 20.80
C PHE A 193 0.16 -5.60 21.69
N GLU A 194 -0.42 -6.01 22.82
CA GLU A 194 0.19 -7.02 23.70
C GLU A 194 0.47 -8.34 22.95
N ARG A 195 -0.44 -8.76 22.08
CA ARG A 195 -0.25 -9.94 21.23
C ARG A 195 0.85 -9.74 20.17
N LEU A 196 0.92 -8.55 19.56
CA LEU A 196 1.85 -8.23 18.46
C LEU A 196 3.22 -7.75 18.94
N LYS A 197 3.38 -7.46 20.24
CA LYS A 197 4.61 -6.94 20.84
C LYS A 197 5.86 -7.77 20.50
N PRO A 198 5.84 -9.12 20.57
CA PRO A 198 6.99 -9.93 20.15
C PRO A 198 7.31 -9.77 18.66
N LEU A 199 6.29 -9.67 17.81
CA LEU A 199 6.46 -9.49 16.37
C LEU A 199 7.05 -8.12 16.05
N PHE A 200 6.61 -7.03 16.69
CA PHE A 200 7.23 -5.72 16.50
C PHE A 200 8.72 -5.73 16.87
N ALA A 201 9.09 -6.39 17.97
CA ALA A 201 10.49 -6.53 18.37
C ALA A 201 11.32 -7.35 17.36
N GLN A 202 10.77 -8.45 16.87
CA GLN A 202 11.38 -9.26 15.81
C GLN A 202 11.58 -8.43 14.54
N ARG A 203 10.53 -7.76 14.07
CA ARG A 203 10.55 -6.97 12.84
C ARG A 203 11.57 -5.83 12.88
N LYS A 204 11.71 -5.16 14.02
CA LYS A 204 12.79 -4.19 14.23
C LYS A 204 14.16 -4.83 14.04
N THR A 205 14.40 -5.97 14.70
CA THR A 205 15.68 -6.70 14.65
C THR A 205 16.03 -7.16 13.23
N GLU A 206 15.02 -7.53 12.44
CA GLU A 206 15.18 -7.96 11.05
C GLU A 206 15.32 -6.78 10.06
N GLY A 207 15.13 -5.54 10.55
CA GLY A 207 15.32 -4.32 9.77
C GLY A 207 14.12 -3.93 8.91
N PHE A 208 12.91 -4.25 9.37
CA PHE A 208 11.66 -3.74 8.78
C PHE A 208 11.31 -2.33 9.22
N THR A 209 11.90 -1.84 10.32
CA THR A 209 11.87 -0.41 10.66
C THR A 209 12.87 0.34 9.79
N ARG A 210 12.39 1.28 8.98
CA ARG A 210 13.20 1.99 7.97
C ARG A 210 12.86 3.47 7.93
N GLU A 211 13.69 4.28 7.27
CA GLU A 211 13.35 5.67 6.91
C GLU A 211 12.34 5.66 5.75
N CYS A 212 11.10 5.31 6.07
CA CYS A 212 9.95 5.24 5.17
C CYS A 212 9.49 6.64 4.72
N HIS A 213 8.32 6.73 4.09
CA HIS A 213 7.70 7.99 3.66
C HIS A 213 6.86 8.62 4.78
N GLY A 214 6.13 7.79 5.53
CA GLY A 214 5.33 8.20 6.69
C GLY A 214 3.92 8.72 6.37
N ASP A 215 3.58 8.96 5.09
CA ASP A 215 2.32 9.62 4.67
C ASP A 215 1.85 9.23 3.26
N ILE A 216 1.94 7.93 2.92
CA ILE A 216 1.53 7.44 1.59
C ILE A 216 0.01 7.29 1.52
N HIS A 217 -0.64 8.19 0.79
CA HIS A 217 -2.07 8.15 0.45
C HIS A 217 -2.33 8.81 -0.91
N LEU A 218 -3.53 8.68 -1.49
CA LEU A 218 -3.83 9.17 -2.86
C LEU A 218 -3.71 10.70 -3.03
N GLY A 219 -3.66 11.45 -1.94
CA GLY A 219 -3.43 12.91 -1.97
C GLY A 219 -1.97 13.28 -2.20
N ASN A 220 -1.07 12.35 -1.87
CA ASN A 220 0.38 12.47 -1.96
C ASN A 220 0.94 11.60 -3.10
N ALA A 221 0.11 11.39 -4.13
CA ALA A 221 0.50 10.73 -5.36
C ALA A 221 -0.11 11.47 -6.55
N THR A 222 0.63 11.59 -7.65
CA THR A 222 0.19 12.27 -8.88
C THR A 222 0.66 11.53 -10.13
N VAL A 223 0.00 11.73 -11.27
CA VAL A 223 0.50 11.29 -12.58
C VAL A 223 1.27 12.43 -13.25
N ILE A 224 2.56 12.20 -13.51
CA ILE A 224 3.45 13.13 -14.23
C ILE A 224 4.04 12.37 -15.41
N ASP A 225 3.94 12.93 -16.61
CA ASP A 225 4.50 12.34 -17.84
C ASP A 225 4.06 10.86 -18.05
N GLY A 226 2.82 10.54 -17.64
CA GLY A 226 2.22 9.22 -17.77
C GLY A 226 2.63 8.19 -16.71
N LYS A 227 3.36 8.60 -15.66
CA LYS A 227 3.79 7.72 -14.57
C LYS A 227 3.25 8.20 -13.23
N VAL A 228 2.92 7.27 -12.34
CA VAL A 228 2.63 7.61 -10.94
C VAL A 228 3.90 8.11 -10.25
N VAL A 229 3.79 9.17 -9.46
CA VAL A 229 4.86 9.78 -8.66
C VAL A 229 4.34 10.00 -7.24
N ILE A 230 5.04 9.46 -6.23
CA ILE A 230 4.72 9.61 -4.80
C ILE A 230 5.57 10.75 -4.24
N PHE A 231 4.94 11.70 -3.55
CA PHE A 231 5.58 12.94 -3.08
C PHE A 231 5.06 13.36 -1.71
N ASP A 232 5.65 14.41 -1.11
CA ASP A 232 5.33 14.95 0.21
C ASP A 232 5.65 14.00 1.39
N CYS A 233 6.83 13.37 1.35
CA CYS A 233 7.39 12.61 2.47
C CYS A 233 7.53 13.47 3.74
N ILE A 234 7.20 12.92 4.92
CA ILE A 234 7.27 13.66 6.20
C ILE A 234 8.73 14.00 6.54
N GLU A 235 9.08 15.28 6.46
CA GLU A 235 10.41 15.80 6.73
C GLU A 235 10.63 16.21 8.19
N PHE A 236 9.56 16.61 8.88
CA PHE A 236 9.67 17.35 10.15
C PHE A 236 9.69 16.49 11.42
N ASN A 237 9.39 15.21 11.32
CA ASN A 237 9.29 14.32 12.48
C ASN A 237 9.81 12.92 12.14
N GLU A 238 11.03 12.63 12.60
CA GLU A 238 11.68 11.34 12.39
C GLU A 238 10.83 10.16 12.83
N PRO A 239 10.25 10.13 14.07
CA PRO A 239 9.34 9.06 14.48
C PRO A 239 8.16 8.77 13.53
N PHE A 240 7.72 9.74 12.72
CA PHE A 240 6.64 9.51 11.75
C PHE A 240 7.10 8.86 10.45
N ARG A 241 8.40 8.90 10.13
CA ARG A 241 9.00 8.23 8.98
C ARG A 241 9.92 7.07 9.33
N PHE A 242 10.42 6.99 10.56
CA PHE A 242 11.22 5.86 11.09
C PHE A 242 10.27 4.79 11.61
N THR A 243 9.57 4.14 10.69
CA THR A 243 8.44 3.26 10.98
C THR A 243 8.66 1.89 10.35
N ASP A 244 7.88 0.91 10.80
CA ASP A 244 7.73 -0.34 10.06
C ASP A 244 7.17 -0.03 8.67
N VAL A 245 7.67 -0.70 7.64
CA VAL A 245 7.16 -0.59 6.25
C VAL A 245 5.65 -0.83 6.11
N TRP A 246 5.03 -1.56 7.05
CA TRP A 246 3.56 -1.74 7.07
C TRP A 246 2.79 -0.53 7.59
N ALA A 247 3.44 0.43 8.25
CA ALA A 247 2.79 1.69 8.62
C ALA A 247 2.47 2.55 7.39
N ASP A 248 3.31 2.50 6.34
CA ASP A 248 3.08 3.15 5.05
C ASP A 248 2.13 2.33 4.17
N THR A 249 2.39 1.03 4.06
CA THR A 249 1.55 0.09 3.30
C THR A 249 0.10 0.09 3.82
N GLY A 250 -0.07 0.03 5.14
CA GLY A 250 -1.38 0.09 5.79
C GLY A 250 -2.07 1.44 5.59
N PHE A 251 -1.33 2.54 5.41
CA PHE A 251 -1.94 3.84 5.16
C PHE A 251 -2.61 3.90 3.79
N LEU A 252 -1.90 3.54 2.72
CA LEU A 252 -2.48 3.53 1.38
C LEU A 252 -3.67 2.57 1.29
N ALA A 253 -3.54 1.37 1.87
CA ALA A 253 -4.64 0.40 1.91
C ALA A 253 -5.87 0.96 2.65
N MET A 254 -5.67 1.63 3.79
CA MET A 254 -6.76 2.27 4.53
C MET A 254 -7.40 3.42 3.74
N ASP A 255 -6.61 4.28 3.09
CA ASP A 255 -7.12 5.41 2.28
C ASP A 255 -7.95 4.91 1.08
N LEU A 256 -7.53 3.82 0.42
CA LEU A 256 -8.33 3.18 -0.63
C LEU A 256 -9.66 2.63 -0.08
N GLU A 257 -9.65 2.01 1.09
CA GLU A 257 -10.85 1.43 1.70
C GLU A 257 -11.85 2.49 2.21
N ASP A 258 -11.37 3.60 2.77
CA ASP A 258 -12.18 4.78 3.14
C ASP A 258 -12.93 5.34 1.92
N ARG A 259 -12.30 5.28 0.74
CA ARG A 259 -12.88 5.71 -0.54
C ARG A 259 -13.76 4.65 -1.20
N GLY A 260 -14.01 3.52 -0.53
CA GLY A 260 -14.83 2.42 -1.06
C GLY A 260 -14.12 1.54 -2.09
N LEU A 261 -12.80 1.70 -2.28
CA LEU A 261 -12.01 1.00 -3.30
C LEU A 261 -11.36 -0.27 -2.77
N LYS A 262 -12.13 -1.11 -2.06
CA LYS A 262 -11.62 -2.33 -1.43
C LYS A 262 -10.90 -3.27 -2.39
N SER A 263 -11.38 -3.39 -3.63
CA SER A 263 -10.74 -4.23 -4.66
C SER A 263 -9.33 -3.74 -4.99
N LEU A 264 -9.12 -2.42 -5.09
CA LEU A 264 -7.81 -1.82 -5.34
C LEU A 264 -6.89 -1.95 -4.13
N ALA A 265 -7.40 -1.80 -2.91
CA ALA A 265 -6.61 -2.03 -1.69
C ALA A 265 -6.11 -3.47 -1.62
N ARG A 266 -6.97 -4.45 -1.90
CA ARG A 266 -6.63 -5.88 -1.91
C ARG A 266 -5.60 -6.21 -2.99
N ARG A 267 -5.75 -5.63 -4.18
CA ARG A 267 -4.78 -5.73 -5.28
C ARG A 267 -3.41 -5.19 -4.88
N PHE A 268 -3.36 -3.98 -4.31
CA PHE A 268 -2.13 -3.37 -3.80
C PHE A 268 -1.41 -4.27 -2.80
N ILE A 269 -2.11 -4.74 -1.76
CA ILE A 269 -1.51 -5.60 -0.73
C ILE A 269 -0.98 -6.91 -1.34
N SER A 270 -1.76 -7.57 -2.19
CA SER A 270 -1.33 -8.83 -2.80
C SER A 270 -0.07 -8.65 -3.65
N GLN A 271 0.03 -7.57 -4.41
CA GLN A 271 1.21 -7.33 -5.25
C GLN A 271 2.42 -6.89 -4.41
N TYR A 272 2.23 -6.03 -3.41
CA TYR A 272 3.30 -5.64 -2.49
C TYR A 272 3.94 -6.86 -1.82
N LEU A 273 3.13 -7.85 -1.42
CA LEU A 273 3.59 -9.11 -0.87
C LEU A 273 4.34 -9.97 -1.88
N GLU A 274 3.87 -10.08 -3.12
CA GLU A 274 4.58 -10.81 -4.19
C GLU A 274 5.96 -10.21 -4.46
N LEU A 275 6.09 -8.88 -4.42
CA LEU A 275 7.34 -8.16 -4.64
C LEU A 275 8.31 -8.33 -3.46
N THR A 276 7.83 -8.11 -2.24
CA THR A 276 8.69 -8.07 -1.04
C THR A 276 8.95 -9.44 -0.42
N GLY A 277 7.96 -10.35 -0.46
CA GLY A 277 7.98 -11.63 0.24
C GLY A 277 7.71 -11.52 1.76
N ASP A 278 7.35 -10.34 2.27
CA ASP A 278 7.08 -10.09 3.70
C ASP A 278 5.65 -10.50 4.11
N TYR A 279 5.34 -11.79 3.97
CA TYR A 279 4.00 -12.30 4.31
C TYR A 279 3.69 -12.28 5.82
N GLN A 280 4.71 -12.29 6.69
CA GLN A 280 4.51 -12.18 8.15
C GLN A 280 3.96 -10.80 8.54
N GLY A 281 4.25 -9.77 7.75
CA GLY A 281 3.72 -8.43 7.98
C GLY A 281 2.19 -8.30 7.90
N LEU A 282 1.48 -9.29 7.34
CA LEU A 282 0.01 -9.34 7.38
C LEU A 282 -0.53 -9.34 8.82
N GLU A 283 0.20 -9.89 9.79
CA GLU A 283 -0.22 -9.92 11.19
C GLU A 283 -0.32 -8.51 11.81
N VAL A 284 0.44 -7.54 11.30
CA VAL A 284 0.42 -6.13 11.77
C VAL A 284 -0.42 -5.21 10.88
N LEU A 285 -0.88 -5.67 9.71
CA LEU A 285 -1.58 -4.83 8.72
C LEU A 285 -2.82 -4.17 9.31
N ASN A 286 -3.72 -4.94 9.94
CA ASN A 286 -4.96 -4.39 10.47
C ASN A 286 -4.73 -3.44 11.67
N PHE A 287 -3.68 -3.68 12.46
CA PHE A 287 -3.25 -2.75 13.51
C PHE A 287 -2.84 -1.40 12.92
N TYR A 288 -1.99 -1.40 11.88
CA TYR A 288 -1.57 -0.16 11.22
C TYR A 288 -2.71 0.53 10.46
N LYS A 289 -3.61 -0.22 9.82
CA LYS A 289 -4.79 0.36 9.15
C LYS A 289 -5.72 1.05 10.16
N ALA A 290 -5.98 0.42 11.31
CA ALA A 290 -6.80 1.03 12.38
C ALA A 290 -6.11 2.28 12.96
N TYR A 291 -4.80 2.20 13.21
CA TYR A 291 -4.01 3.36 13.62
C TYR A 291 -4.13 4.52 12.62
N ARG A 292 -3.90 4.27 11.33
CA ARG A 292 -3.98 5.31 10.28
C ARG A 292 -5.38 5.87 10.12
N ALA A 293 -6.43 5.05 10.22
CA ALA A 293 -7.81 5.52 10.24
C ALA A 293 -8.04 6.50 11.41
N LEU A 294 -7.57 6.18 12.62
CA LEU A 294 -7.66 7.08 13.77
C LEU A 294 -6.80 8.35 13.62
N VAL A 295 -5.65 8.28 12.94
CA VAL A 295 -4.89 9.49 12.57
C VAL A 295 -5.75 10.39 11.68
N ARG A 296 -6.42 9.86 10.65
CA ARG A 296 -7.31 10.66 9.78
C ARG A 296 -8.53 11.19 10.53
N ALA A 297 -9.10 10.40 11.43
CA ALA A 297 -10.19 10.82 12.31
C ALA A 297 -9.78 12.01 13.19
N LYS A 298 -8.60 11.93 13.81
CA LYS A 298 -8.02 13.00 14.61
C LYS A 298 -7.75 14.26 13.80
N VAL A 299 -7.12 14.13 12.63
CA VAL A 299 -6.82 15.27 11.76
C VAL A 299 -8.10 15.99 11.35
N ALA A 300 -9.17 15.26 11.00
CA ALA A 300 -10.47 15.86 10.70
C ALA A 300 -10.99 16.71 11.87
N LEU A 301 -10.92 16.19 13.11
CA LEU A 301 -11.33 16.93 14.32
C LEU A 301 -10.47 18.17 14.57
N PHE A 302 -9.15 18.08 14.36
CA PHE A 302 -8.22 19.21 14.55
C PHE A 302 -8.40 20.32 13.52
N SER A 303 -8.83 19.97 12.30
CA SER A 303 -9.14 20.95 11.26
C SER A 303 -10.46 21.70 11.49
N MET A 304 -11.21 21.38 12.55
CA MET A 304 -12.44 22.08 12.89
C MET A 304 -12.14 23.51 13.39
N PRO A 305 -12.72 24.56 12.78
CA PRO A 305 -12.57 25.93 13.28
C PRO A 305 -13.08 26.09 14.72
N ALA A 306 -12.44 26.96 15.50
CA ALA A 306 -12.88 27.24 16.87
C ALA A 306 -14.31 27.82 16.93
N ASP A 307 -14.70 28.58 15.89
CA ASP A 307 -16.00 29.19 15.68
C ASP A 307 -16.90 28.35 14.75
N ALA A 308 -16.62 27.05 14.60
CA ALA A 308 -17.37 26.17 13.72
C ALA A 308 -18.89 26.21 14.01
N THR A 309 -19.65 26.49 12.96
CA THR A 309 -21.10 26.42 12.96
C THR A 309 -21.58 25.00 13.30
N PRO A 310 -22.84 24.83 13.76
CA PRO A 310 -23.40 23.50 13.99
C PRO A 310 -23.29 22.55 12.79
N VAL A 311 -23.40 23.08 11.56
CA VAL A 311 -23.28 22.31 10.32
C VAL A 311 -21.84 21.84 10.07
N GLN A 312 -20.85 22.73 10.25
CA GLN A 312 -19.44 22.37 10.13
C GLN A 312 -19.03 21.32 11.18
N ARG A 313 -19.50 21.48 12.42
CA ARG A 313 -19.28 20.50 13.49
C ARG A 313 -19.90 19.15 13.15
N ALA A 314 -21.15 19.12 12.68
CA ALA A 314 -21.81 17.89 12.27
C ALA A 314 -21.12 17.20 11.09
N THR A 315 -20.58 17.97 10.13
CA THR A 315 -19.82 17.45 8.99
C THR A 315 -18.51 16.81 9.46
N THR A 316 -17.78 17.50 10.34
CA THR A 316 -16.52 17.00 10.89
C THR A 316 -16.73 15.73 11.73
N LEU A 317 -17.76 15.71 12.59
CA LEU A 317 -18.10 14.52 13.38
C LEU A 317 -18.53 13.34 12.51
N ARG A 318 -19.20 13.59 11.37
CA ARG A 318 -19.51 12.54 10.40
C ARG A 318 -18.23 11.95 9.80
N GLN A 319 -17.27 12.79 9.43
CA GLN A 319 -15.98 12.34 8.91
C GLN A 319 -15.20 11.54 9.95
N TYR A 320 -15.17 12.00 11.22
CA TYR A 320 -14.63 11.23 12.34
C TYR A 320 -15.28 9.85 12.43
N ARG A 321 -16.62 9.78 12.45
CA ARG A 321 -17.37 8.52 12.55
C ARG A 321 -17.09 7.57 11.39
N ASN A 322 -16.92 8.07 10.17
CA ASN A 322 -16.55 7.24 9.03
C ASN A 322 -15.20 6.54 9.27
N TYR A 323 -14.19 7.27 9.73
CA TYR A 323 -12.88 6.70 10.05
C TYR A 323 -12.90 5.79 11.29
N ALA A 324 -13.67 6.13 12.33
CA ALA A 324 -13.83 5.28 13.50
C ALA A 324 -14.53 3.95 13.15
N ASN A 325 -15.57 3.98 12.32
CA ASN A 325 -16.23 2.78 11.79
C ASN A 325 -15.27 1.95 10.92
N LEU A 326 -14.42 2.60 10.12
CA LEU A 326 -13.41 1.91 9.32
C LEU A 326 -12.39 1.22 10.23
N ALA A 327 -11.87 1.90 11.25
CA ALA A 327 -10.97 1.33 12.24
C ALA A 327 -11.60 0.13 12.96
N GLU A 328 -12.87 0.26 13.37
CA GLU A 328 -13.63 -0.80 14.04
C GLU A 328 -13.81 -2.01 13.11
N SER A 329 -14.00 -1.81 11.81
CA SER A 329 -14.12 -2.91 10.85
C SER A 329 -12.89 -3.83 10.82
N TYR A 330 -11.69 -3.31 11.14
CA TYR A 330 -10.46 -4.10 11.22
C TYR A 330 -10.33 -4.96 12.47
N SER A 331 -11.19 -4.74 13.46
CA SER A 331 -11.28 -5.55 14.68
C SER A 331 -12.15 -6.81 14.51
N THR A 332 -12.87 -6.92 13.39
CA THR A 332 -13.80 -8.02 13.14
C THR A 332 -13.09 -9.37 13.01
N ILE A 333 -13.74 -10.43 13.48
CA ILE A 333 -13.22 -11.80 13.33
C ILE A 333 -13.22 -12.14 11.83
N PRO A 334 -12.07 -12.47 11.23
CA PRO A 334 -11.99 -12.64 9.80
C PRO A 334 -12.59 -13.98 9.35
N SER A 335 -13.25 -13.96 8.19
CA SER A 335 -13.56 -15.17 7.43
C SER A 335 -12.35 -15.57 6.60
N ARG A 336 -11.91 -16.81 6.72
CA ARG A 336 -10.75 -17.36 6.01
C ARG A 336 -11.13 -18.59 5.21
N PHE A 337 -10.48 -18.77 4.07
CA PHE A 337 -10.50 -20.00 3.30
C PHE A 337 -9.18 -20.16 2.57
N MET A 338 -8.87 -21.40 2.19
CA MET A 338 -7.74 -21.72 1.34
C MET A 338 -8.26 -22.25 0.00
N ALA A 339 -7.78 -21.66 -1.10
CA ALA A 339 -8.02 -22.15 -2.44
C ALA A 339 -6.70 -22.51 -3.11
N ILE A 340 -6.70 -23.57 -3.91
CA ILE A 340 -5.65 -23.83 -4.89
C ILE A 340 -6.23 -23.75 -6.29
N THR A 341 -5.46 -23.23 -7.23
CA THR A 341 -5.79 -23.41 -8.65
C THR A 341 -5.33 -24.80 -9.11
N HIS A 342 -6.11 -25.44 -9.97
CA HIS A 342 -5.76 -26.72 -10.58
C HIS A 342 -5.90 -26.59 -12.10
N GLY A 343 -4.84 -26.91 -12.84
CA GLY A 343 -4.83 -26.81 -14.29
C GLY A 343 -3.44 -26.50 -14.87
N VAL A 344 -3.28 -26.75 -16.16
CA VAL A 344 -2.01 -26.55 -16.87
C VAL A 344 -1.63 -25.06 -16.96
N SER A 345 -0.39 -24.76 -17.34
CA SER A 345 0.06 -23.40 -17.63
C SER A 345 -0.79 -22.75 -18.73
N ALA A 346 -0.85 -21.42 -18.72
CA ALA A 346 -1.65 -20.59 -19.64
C ALA A 346 -3.19 -20.80 -19.61
N VAL A 347 -3.76 -21.74 -18.84
CA VAL A 347 -5.23 -21.93 -18.72
C VAL A 347 -5.97 -20.85 -17.91
N GLY A 348 -5.39 -19.67 -17.69
CA GLY A 348 -6.08 -18.57 -16.99
C GLY A 348 -6.12 -18.63 -15.45
N LYS A 349 -5.34 -19.51 -14.80
CA LYS A 349 -5.27 -19.62 -13.32
C LYS A 349 -4.99 -18.30 -12.61
N SER A 350 -4.00 -17.55 -13.08
CA SER A 350 -3.62 -16.26 -12.50
C SER A 350 -4.73 -15.21 -12.58
N HIS A 351 -5.58 -15.28 -13.63
CA HIS A 351 -6.76 -14.44 -13.74
C HIS A 351 -7.82 -14.82 -12.69
N VAL A 352 -8.07 -16.12 -12.53
CA VAL A 352 -8.97 -16.64 -11.48
C VAL A 352 -8.48 -16.22 -10.09
N ALA A 353 -7.20 -16.42 -9.79
CA ALA A 353 -6.62 -16.03 -8.51
C ALA A 353 -6.75 -14.53 -8.25
N MET A 354 -6.47 -13.68 -9.25
CA MET A 354 -6.61 -12.22 -9.10
C MET A 354 -8.05 -11.78 -8.85
N ARG A 355 -9.03 -12.46 -9.43
CA ARG A 355 -10.44 -12.16 -9.15
C ARG A 355 -10.83 -12.54 -7.72
N LEU A 356 -10.25 -13.59 -7.16
CA LEU A 356 -10.42 -13.91 -5.74
C LEU A 356 -9.77 -12.85 -4.83
N VAL A 357 -8.61 -12.29 -5.23
CA VAL A 357 -7.97 -11.16 -4.52
C VAL A 357 -8.93 -9.98 -4.47
N GLU A 358 -9.35 -9.49 -5.64
CA GLU A 358 -10.15 -8.27 -5.75
C GLU A 358 -11.53 -8.43 -5.08
N ALA A 359 -12.19 -9.57 -5.31
CA ALA A 359 -13.56 -9.77 -4.84
C ALA A 359 -13.67 -10.24 -3.39
N LEU A 360 -12.72 -11.04 -2.90
CA LEU A 360 -12.84 -11.73 -1.61
C LEU A 360 -11.70 -11.41 -0.64
N GLY A 361 -10.71 -10.60 -1.05
CA GLY A 361 -9.57 -10.26 -0.20
C GLY A 361 -8.61 -11.43 0.03
N ALA A 362 -8.61 -12.43 -0.86
CA ALA A 362 -7.63 -13.50 -0.81
C ALA A 362 -6.24 -12.93 -1.11
N ILE A 363 -5.21 -13.40 -0.40
CA ILE A 363 -3.82 -13.14 -0.76
C ILE A 363 -3.42 -14.15 -1.83
N ARG A 364 -2.89 -13.67 -2.95
CA ARG A 364 -2.40 -14.54 -4.02
C ARG A 364 -0.96 -14.97 -3.73
N LEU A 365 -0.73 -16.28 -3.77
CA LEU A 365 0.61 -16.88 -3.73
C LEU A 365 0.92 -17.53 -5.05
N ARG A 366 1.92 -17.03 -5.77
CA ARG A 366 2.27 -17.57 -7.08
C ARG A 366 3.50 -18.45 -7.01
N SER A 367 3.38 -19.65 -7.58
CA SER A 367 4.47 -20.62 -7.62
C SER A 367 5.68 -20.16 -8.44
N ASP A 368 5.49 -19.34 -9.46
CA ASP A 368 6.58 -18.79 -10.28
C ASP A 368 7.40 -17.73 -9.50
N VAL A 369 6.72 -16.83 -8.79
CA VAL A 369 7.34 -15.81 -7.94
C VAL A 369 8.17 -16.45 -6.82
N GLU A 370 7.59 -17.38 -6.06
CA GLU A 370 8.30 -18.01 -4.94
C GLU A 370 9.42 -18.95 -5.42
N ARG A 371 9.27 -19.57 -6.60
CA ARG A 371 10.35 -20.36 -7.21
C ARG A 371 11.55 -19.47 -7.57
N LYS A 372 11.32 -18.33 -8.22
CA LYS A 372 12.39 -17.37 -8.53
C LYS A 372 13.02 -16.80 -7.26
N ARG A 373 12.23 -16.58 -6.20
CA ARG A 373 12.75 -16.15 -4.89
C ARG A 373 13.66 -17.20 -4.24
N LEU A 374 13.34 -18.49 -4.36
CA LEU A 374 14.14 -19.58 -3.80
C LEU A 374 15.41 -19.87 -4.59
N PHE A 375 15.35 -19.82 -5.91
CA PHE A 375 16.42 -20.36 -6.78
C PHE A 375 17.08 -19.32 -7.70
N GLY A 376 16.62 -18.07 -7.68
CA GLY A 376 17.06 -17.03 -8.60
C GLY A 376 16.41 -17.13 -9.99
N GLU A 377 16.87 -16.29 -10.92
CA GLU A 377 16.45 -16.36 -12.32
C GLU A 377 17.19 -17.49 -13.06
N GLN A 378 16.46 -18.21 -13.91
CA GLN A 378 17.06 -19.25 -14.74
C GLN A 378 17.80 -18.63 -15.93
N THR A 379 19.08 -18.96 -16.09
CA THR A 379 19.95 -18.47 -17.17
C THR A 379 20.06 -19.44 -18.36
N VAL A 380 19.46 -20.63 -18.26
CA VAL A 380 19.52 -21.71 -19.26
C VAL A 380 18.16 -21.87 -19.94
N ALA A 381 18.13 -22.21 -21.24
CA ALA A 381 16.89 -22.45 -21.98
C ALA A 381 15.93 -23.40 -21.23
N ASN A 382 14.62 -23.11 -21.30
CA ASN A 382 13.51 -23.75 -20.57
C ASN A 382 13.39 -25.26 -20.88
N ASP A 383 14.31 -26.07 -20.38
CA ASP A 383 14.25 -27.53 -20.47
C ASP A 383 13.29 -28.08 -19.41
N VAL A 384 12.45 -29.03 -19.82
CA VAL A 384 11.39 -29.61 -19.01
C VAL A 384 12.05 -30.47 -17.93
N GLN A 385 11.82 -30.13 -16.65
CA GLN A 385 12.37 -30.82 -15.45
C GLN A 385 13.86 -30.57 -15.15
N ALA A 386 14.48 -29.52 -15.70
CA ALA A 386 15.84 -29.12 -15.36
C ALA A 386 15.87 -27.82 -14.53
N GLY A 387 17.01 -27.54 -13.90
CA GLY A 387 17.25 -26.29 -13.16
C GLY A 387 16.23 -26.05 -12.05
N ILE A 388 15.61 -24.87 -12.05
CA ILE A 388 14.62 -24.47 -11.04
C ILE A 388 13.31 -25.28 -11.14
N TYR A 389 13.15 -26.12 -12.18
CA TYR A 389 11.99 -26.98 -12.42
C TYR A 389 12.26 -28.48 -12.16
N SER A 390 13.41 -28.84 -11.60
CA SER A 390 13.67 -30.22 -11.17
C SER A 390 12.61 -30.73 -10.18
N ALA A 391 12.55 -32.06 -9.98
CA ALA A 391 11.63 -32.66 -9.01
C ALA A 391 11.84 -32.08 -7.59
N ASP A 392 13.10 -31.99 -7.15
CA ASP A 392 13.46 -31.44 -5.84
C ASP A 392 13.13 -29.95 -5.73
N ALA A 393 13.45 -29.16 -6.77
CA ALA A 393 13.13 -27.73 -6.77
C ALA A 393 11.61 -27.50 -6.76
N SER A 394 10.86 -28.35 -7.46
CA SER A 394 9.40 -28.31 -7.43
C SER A 394 8.84 -28.71 -6.07
N ALA A 395 9.33 -29.78 -5.44
CA ALA A 395 8.91 -30.16 -4.10
C ALA A 395 9.18 -29.04 -3.08
N ALA A 396 10.38 -28.44 -3.12
CA ALA A 396 10.75 -27.31 -2.27
C ALA A 396 9.87 -26.06 -2.52
N THR A 397 9.54 -25.76 -3.79
CA THR A 397 8.63 -24.65 -4.12
C THR A 397 7.25 -24.85 -3.50
N TYR A 398 6.67 -26.05 -3.64
CA TYR A 398 5.33 -26.33 -3.08
C TYR A 398 5.33 -26.31 -1.56
N ALA A 399 6.35 -26.90 -0.92
CA ALA A 399 6.52 -26.81 0.52
C ALA A 399 6.61 -25.35 1.00
N ARG A 400 7.35 -24.49 0.30
CA ARG A 400 7.41 -23.06 0.59
C ARG A 400 6.06 -22.37 0.47
N LEU A 401 5.29 -22.65 -0.59
CA LEU A 401 3.95 -22.10 -0.77
C LEU A 401 3.02 -22.50 0.37
N HIS A 402 3.09 -23.76 0.81
CA HIS A 402 2.31 -24.28 1.93
C HIS A 402 2.70 -23.63 3.26
N THR A 403 3.99 -23.42 3.53
CA THR A 403 4.46 -22.68 4.72
C THR A 403 3.96 -21.23 4.71
N ILE A 404 4.00 -20.55 3.56
CA ILE A 404 3.51 -19.17 3.48
C ILE A 404 1.98 -19.12 3.64
N ALA A 405 1.26 -20.07 3.04
CA ALA A 405 -0.20 -20.15 3.19
C ALA A 405 -0.61 -20.32 4.65
N ASP A 406 0.12 -21.13 5.43
CA ASP A 406 -0.08 -21.26 6.87
C ASP A 406 0.06 -19.91 7.59
N VAL A 407 1.11 -19.13 7.30
CA VAL A 407 1.32 -17.78 7.86
C VAL A 407 0.16 -16.84 7.52
N ILE A 408 -0.27 -16.81 6.25
CA ILE A 408 -1.38 -15.95 5.80
C ILE A 408 -2.69 -16.30 6.50
N LEU A 409 -2.98 -17.60 6.63
CA LEU A 409 -4.18 -18.07 7.29
C LEU A 409 -4.14 -17.70 8.77
N HIS A 410 -3.03 -17.92 9.47
CA HIS A 410 -2.88 -17.50 10.88
C HIS A 410 -2.99 -15.98 11.07
N ALA A 411 -2.52 -15.19 10.10
CA ALA A 411 -2.66 -13.74 10.09
C ALA A 411 -4.10 -13.23 9.88
N GLY A 412 -5.05 -14.12 9.57
CA GLY A 412 -6.46 -13.74 9.42
C GLY A 412 -6.95 -13.64 7.98
N PHE A 413 -6.14 -13.96 6.97
CA PHE A 413 -6.51 -13.68 5.57
C PHE A 413 -6.86 -14.96 4.80
N PRO A 414 -7.84 -14.92 3.87
CA PRO A 414 -7.99 -16.00 2.90
C PRO A 414 -6.78 -16.04 1.96
N VAL A 415 -6.48 -17.21 1.40
CA VAL A 415 -5.33 -17.39 0.50
C VAL A 415 -5.73 -18.17 -0.74
N VAL A 416 -5.19 -17.76 -1.89
CA VAL A 416 -5.27 -18.52 -3.15
C VAL A 416 -3.87 -18.82 -3.64
N ILE A 417 -3.52 -20.11 -3.73
CA ILE A 417 -2.25 -20.55 -4.32
C ILE A 417 -2.43 -20.74 -5.82
N ASP A 418 -1.84 -19.83 -6.60
CA ASP A 418 -1.72 -19.87 -8.05
C ASP A 418 -0.54 -20.76 -8.47
N ALA A 419 -0.86 -22.05 -8.59
CA ALA A 419 0.04 -23.09 -9.08
C ALA A 419 -0.73 -24.12 -9.90
N THR A 420 -0.04 -25.07 -10.52
CA THR A 420 -0.70 -26.03 -11.43
C THR A 420 -1.40 -27.19 -10.70
N TYR A 421 -0.86 -27.59 -9.54
CA TYR A 421 -1.36 -28.67 -8.66
C TYR A 421 -1.75 -29.98 -9.41
N LEU A 422 -0.97 -30.35 -10.42
CA LEU A 422 -1.27 -31.48 -11.31
C LEU A 422 -1.11 -32.85 -10.64
N LYS A 423 -0.39 -32.90 -9.52
CA LYS A 423 -0.09 -34.13 -8.77
C LYS A 423 -0.95 -34.23 -7.52
N ARG A 424 -1.49 -35.43 -7.25
CA ARG A 424 -2.34 -35.70 -6.10
C ARG A 424 -1.62 -35.38 -4.79
N GLU A 425 -0.37 -35.82 -4.63
CA GLU A 425 0.43 -35.59 -3.43
C GLU A 425 0.49 -34.09 -3.06
N GLN A 426 0.71 -33.22 -4.04
CA GLN A 426 0.72 -31.76 -3.85
C GLN A 426 -0.63 -31.22 -3.34
N ARG A 427 -1.74 -31.78 -3.84
CA ARG A 427 -3.09 -31.39 -3.43
C ARG A 427 -3.45 -31.91 -2.04
N ASP A 428 -3.01 -33.13 -1.73
CA ASP A 428 -3.16 -33.72 -0.40
C ASP A 428 -2.37 -32.90 0.64
N ASP A 429 -1.14 -32.47 0.32
CA ASP A 429 -0.35 -31.60 1.19
C ASP A 429 -0.96 -30.20 1.37
N ALA A 430 -1.54 -29.62 0.30
CA ALA A 430 -2.28 -28.37 0.43
C ALA A 430 -3.51 -28.52 1.35
N ALA A 431 -4.24 -29.63 1.23
CA ALA A 431 -5.39 -29.91 2.07
C ALA A 431 -5.01 -30.05 3.56
N LYS A 432 -3.84 -30.63 3.87
CA LYS A 432 -3.33 -30.73 5.25
C LYS A 432 -3.09 -29.35 5.88
N VAL A 433 -2.65 -28.35 5.11
CA VAL A 433 -2.50 -26.97 5.61
C VAL A 433 -3.86 -26.39 5.99
N ALA A 434 -4.86 -26.56 5.12
CA ALA A 434 -6.22 -26.10 5.40
C ALA A 434 -6.82 -26.79 6.63
N GLU A 435 -6.58 -28.10 6.79
CA GLU A 435 -7.01 -28.88 7.96
C GLU A 435 -6.34 -28.40 9.24
N ALA A 436 -5.01 -28.24 9.24
CA ALA A 436 -4.23 -27.80 10.40
C ALA A 436 -4.62 -26.39 10.87
N THR A 437 -5.03 -25.52 9.93
CA THR A 437 -5.48 -24.15 10.21
C THR A 437 -6.99 -24.04 10.48
N GLY A 438 -7.73 -25.14 10.35
CA GLY A 438 -9.18 -25.19 10.54
C GLY A 438 -9.97 -24.38 9.51
N THR A 439 -9.49 -24.27 8.26
CA THR A 439 -10.11 -23.45 7.22
C THR A 439 -10.72 -24.27 6.09
N PRO A 440 -11.82 -23.80 5.44
CA PRO A 440 -12.38 -24.45 4.26
C PRO A 440 -11.37 -24.51 3.12
N PHE A 441 -11.27 -25.68 2.47
CA PHE A 441 -10.39 -25.92 1.32
C PHE A 441 -11.18 -26.04 0.01
N LEU A 442 -10.71 -25.35 -1.03
CA LEU A 442 -11.31 -25.33 -2.36
C LEU A 442 -10.29 -25.64 -3.46
N ILE A 443 -10.69 -26.47 -4.43
CA ILE A 443 -9.91 -26.70 -5.65
C ILE A 443 -10.59 -25.98 -6.82
N LEU A 444 -9.96 -24.95 -7.37
CA LEU A 444 -10.44 -24.23 -8.54
C LEU A 444 -9.94 -24.93 -9.81
N ASP A 445 -10.74 -25.85 -10.34
CA ASP A 445 -10.41 -26.63 -11.53
C ASP A 445 -10.59 -25.78 -12.81
N CYS A 446 -9.49 -25.16 -13.24
CA CYS A 446 -9.45 -24.22 -14.33
C CYS A 446 -9.36 -24.94 -15.68
N ASN A 447 -10.26 -24.59 -16.58
CA ASN A 447 -10.40 -25.19 -17.89
C ASN A 447 -10.60 -24.10 -18.96
N ALA A 448 -10.04 -24.33 -20.15
CA ALA A 448 -10.29 -23.52 -21.35
C ALA A 448 -10.12 -24.40 -22.59
N PRO A 449 -10.73 -24.05 -23.73
CA PRO A 449 -10.44 -24.69 -25.01
C PRO A 449 -8.96 -24.56 -25.38
N GLN A 450 -8.38 -25.59 -26.00
CA GLN A 450 -6.97 -25.62 -26.40
C GLN A 450 -6.57 -24.39 -27.26
N ALA A 451 -7.40 -24.02 -28.23
CA ALA A 451 -7.17 -22.85 -29.09
C ALA A 451 -7.07 -21.52 -28.29
N VAL A 452 -7.80 -21.41 -27.17
CA VAL A 452 -7.74 -20.23 -26.29
C VAL A 452 -6.43 -20.22 -25.50
N ILE A 453 -5.99 -21.38 -25.00
CA ILE A 453 -4.72 -21.53 -24.28
C ILE A 453 -3.54 -21.12 -25.18
N GLU A 454 -3.54 -21.59 -26.43
CA GLU A 454 -2.50 -21.26 -27.42
C GLU A 454 -2.45 -19.75 -27.72
N SER A 455 -3.62 -19.13 -27.91
CA SER A 455 -3.73 -17.68 -28.12
C SER A 455 -3.19 -16.88 -26.95
N TRP A 456 -3.58 -17.22 -25.71
CA TRP A 456 -3.08 -16.53 -24.51
C TRP A 456 -1.58 -16.73 -24.30
N LEU A 457 -1.04 -17.90 -24.62
CA LEU A 457 0.39 -18.15 -24.54
C LEU A 457 1.16 -17.24 -25.51
N ALA A 458 0.68 -17.12 -26.75
CA ALA A 458 1.28 -16.24 -27.76
C ALA A 458 1.28 -14.76 -27.33
N MET A 459 0.16 -14.29 -26.77
CA MET A 459 0.07 -12.91 -26.23
C MET A 459 1.10 -12.66 -25.11
N ARG A 460 1.21 -13.57 -24.15
CA ARG A 460 2.15 -13.42 -23.01
C ARG A 460 3.60 -13.39 -23.45
N GLN A 461 3.97 -14.21 -24.43
CA GLN A 461 5.34 -14.24 -24.97
C GLN A 461 5.70 -12.93 -25.68
N ALA A 462 4.71 -12.22 -26.25
CA ALA A 462 4.91 -10.90 -26.83
C ALA A 462 5.11 -9.81 -25.76
N ASP A 463 4.38 -9.89 -24.64
CA ASP A 463 4.40 -8.86 -23.59
C ASP A 463 5.67 -8.86 -22.72
N LYS A 464 6.41 -9.98 -22.63
CA LYS A 464 7.70 -10.14 -21.89
C LYS A 464 7.71 -9.69 -20.41
N LYS A 465 6.54 -9.43 -19.81
CA LYS A 465 6.38 -8.96 -18.41
C LYS A 465 5.88 -10.05 -17.45
N ASP A 466 5.45 -11.21 -17.95
CA ASP A 466 4.96 -12.31 -17.11
C ASP A 466 6.14 -13.14 -16.58
N PRO A 467 6.24 -13.41 -15.25
CA PRO A 467 7.30 -14.25 -14.70
C PRO A 467 7.15 -15.75 -15.04
N SER A 468 6.09 -16.19 -15.70
CA SER A 468 5.88 -17.59 -16.10
C SER A 468 6.73 -18.01 -17.32
N ASP A 469 7.52 -19.08 -17.17
CA ASP A 469 8.41 -19.61 -18.22
C ASP A 469 7.75 -20.67 -19.13
N ALA A 470 6.41 -20.70 -19.20
CA ALA A 470 5.68 -21.75 -19.91
C ALA A 470 5.84 -21.68 -21.45
N THR A 471 5.99 -22.85 -22.08
CA THR A 471 5.96 -23.05 -23.54
C THR A 471 4.87 -24.06 -23.92
N LEU A 472 4.56 -24.20 -25.21
CA LEU A 472 3.58 -25.19 -25.67
C LEU A 472 4.01 -26.62 -25.29
N ALA A 473 5.29 -26.95 -25.45
CA ALA A 473 5.86 -28.23 -25.03
C ALA A 473 5.71 -28.49 -23.52
N VAL A 474 5.86 -27.45 -22.69
CA VAL A 474 5.61 -27.55 -21.24
C VAL A 474 4.14 -27.86 -20.96
N ILE A 475 3.21 -27.23 -21.69
CA ILE A 475 1.77 -27.48 -21.51
C ILE A 475 1.41 -28.91 -21.91
N GLU A 476 1.91 -29.41 -23.05
CA GLU A 476 1.69 -30.80 -23.48
C GLU A 476 2.24 -31.80 -22.47
N ALA A 477 3.47 -31.58 -21.97
CA ALA A 477 4.06 -32.42 -20.93
C ALA A 477 3.25 -32.38 -19.62
N GLN A 478 2.71 -31.22 -19.25
CA GLN A 478 1.83 -31.07 -18.08
C GLN A 478 0.50 -31.81 -18.27
N GLN A 479 -0.11 -31.74 -19.46
CA GLN A 479 -1.35 -32.48 -19.76
C GLN A 479 -1.12 -33.99 -19.66
N ALA A 480 -0.02 -34.50 -20.22
CA ALA A 480 0.33 -35.92 -20.19
C ALA A 480 0.58 -36.45 -18.76
N ASN A 481 1.10 -35.60 -17.87
CA ASN A 481 1.45 -35.97 -16.50
C ASN A 481 0.39 -35.57 -15.45
N ARG A 482 -0.77 -35.04 -15.87
CA ARG A 482 -1.84 -34.61 -14.97
C ARG A 482 -2.57 -35.80 -14.36
N GLU A 483 -2.67 -35.82 -13.03
CA GLU A 483 -3.49 -36.77 -12.30
C GLU A 483 -4.90 -36.21 -12.11
N ALA A 484 -5.91 -37.00 -12.46
CA ALA A 484 -7.31 -36.61 -12.31
C ALA A 484 -7.66 -36.31 -10.85
N LEU A 485 -8.68 -35.45 -10.67
CA LEU A 485 -9.26 -35.23 -9.34
C LEU A 485 -9.96 -36.51 -8.88
N THR A 486 -9.74 -36.90 -7.62
CA THR A 486 -10.45 -38.03 -7.00
C THR A 486 -11.93 -37.69 -6.77
N PRO A 487 -12.80 -38.69 -6.53
CA PRO A 487 -14.19 -38.43 -6.17
C PRO A 487 -14.36 -37.50 -4.96
N GLU A 488 -13.48 -37.60 -3.97
CA GLU A 488 -13.48 -36.72 -2.79
C GLU A 488 -13.06 -35.29 -3.16
N GLU A 489 -12.03 -35.14 -4.00
CA GLU A 489 -11.59 -33.83 -4.48
C GLU A 489 -12.66 -33.12 -5.30
N ILE A 490 -13.45 -33.87 -6.06
CA ILE A 490 -14.56 -33.33 -6.85
C ILE A 490 -15.59 -32.63 -5.95
N LEU A 491 -15.89 -33.17 -4.76
CA LEU A 491 -16.84 -32.57 -3.81
C LEU A 491 -16.43 -31.19 -3.30
N ARG A 492 -15.11 -30.95 -3.21
CA ARG A 492 -14.50 -29.68 -2.81
C ARG A 492 -13.98 -28.86 -3.98
N SER A 493 -14.22 -29.30 -5.21
CA SER A 493 -13.80 -28.61 -6.42
C SER A 493 -14.88 -27.68 -6.96
N LYS A 494 -14.45 -26.63 -7.65
CA LYS A 494 -15.28 -25.76 -8.48
C LYS A 494 -14.66 -25.68 -9.86
N ARG A 495 -15.40 -26.16 -10.85
CA ARG A 495 -14.98 -26.06 -12.25
C ARG A 495 -15.14 -24.62 -12.72
N VAL A 496 -14.07 -24.03 -13.25
CA VAL A 496 -14.04 -22.66 -13.77
C VAL A 496 -13.66 -22.73 -15.25
N GLN A 497 -14.57 -22.28 -16.12
CA GLN A 497 -14.26 -22.09 -17.54
C GLN A 497 -13.63 -20.70 -17.67
N THR A 498 -12.31 -20.63 -17.76
CA THR A 498 -11.59 -19.37 -17.62
C THR A 498 -11.77 -18.44 -18.81
N ASN A 499 -12.27 -18.95 -19.94
CA ASN A 499 -12.70 -18.16 -21.09
C ASN A 499 -14.12 -17.59 -20.95
N GLU A 500 -14.85 -17.94 -19.89
CA GLU A 500 -16.22 -17.51 -19.63
C GLU A 500 -16.34 -16.84 -18.26
N SER A 501 -16.41 -15.50 -18.24
CA SER A 501 -16.43 -14.70 -17.01
C SER A 501 -17.54 -15.11 -16.03
N GLY A 502 -18.72 -15.50 -16.52
CA GLY A 502 -19.86 -15.87 -15.70
C GLY A 502 -19.62 -17.07 -14.76
N THR A 503 -18.71 -17.99 -15.12
CA THR A 503 -18.38 -19.13 -14.25
C THR A 503 -17.64 -18.68 -12.99
N LEU A 504 -16.74 -17.71 -13.13
CA LEU A 504 -15.96 -17.18 -12.03
C LEU A 504 -16.80 -16.30 -11.10
N ASP A 505 -17.68 -15.47 -11.65
CA ASP A 505 -18.61 -14.66 -10.85
C ASP A 505 -19.54 -15.54 -10.01
N THR A 506 -19.97 -16.68 -10.55
CA THR A 506 -20.76 -17.68 -9.81
C THR A 506 -19.97 -18.27 -8.64
N VAL A 507 -18.69 -18.59 -8.82
CA VAL A 507 -17.83 -19.12 -7.75
C VAL A 507 -17.65 -18.08 -6.65
N VAL A 508 -17.36 -16.83 -7.00
CA VAL A 508 -17.22 -15.72 -6.04
C VAL A 508 -18.51 -15.52 -5.22
N ALA A 509 -19.66 -15.52 -5.89
CA ALA A 509 -20.96 -15.38 -5.22
C ALA A 509 -21.24 -16.54 -4.24
N GLN A 510 -20.94 -17.78 -4.64
CA GLN A 510 -21.10 -18.96 -3.78
C GLN A 510 -20.20 -18.92 -2.54
N ILE A 511 -18.97 -18.42 -2.68
CA ILE A 511 -18.05 -18.28 -1.54
C ILE A 511 -18.60 -17.24 -0.56
N ARG A 512 -19.00 -16.05 -1.03
CA ARG A 512 -19.61 -15.01 -0.19
C ARG A 512 -20.85 -15.48 0.56
N GLN A 513 -21.69 -16.28 -0.09
CA GLN A 513 -22.89 -16.82 0.53
C GLN A 513 -22.57 -17.75 1.72
N ARG A 514 -21.46 -18.49 1.67
CA ARG A 514 -21.08 -19.47 2.69
C ARG A 514 -20.16 -18.90 3.77
N LEU A 515 -19.44 -17.82 3.46
CA LEU A 515 -18.51 -17.15 4.35
C LEU A 515 -18.91 -15.67 4.47
N PRO A 516 -19.94 -15.38 5.29
CA PRO A 516 -20.38 -14.01 5.52
C PRO A 516 -19.25 -13.22 6.18
N GLY A 517 -18.83 -12.11 5.54
CA GLY A 517 -17.74 -11.24 6.02
C GLY A 517 -16.62 -11.00 4.99
N LEU A 518 -16.61 -11.70 3.86
CA LEU A 518 -15.66 -11.52 2.74
C LEU A 518 -16.01 -10.39 1.77
#